data_AF-A0A965FPE7-F1
#
_entry.id   AF-A0A965FPE7-F1
#
_cell.length_a   1.000
_cell.length_b   1.000
_cell.length_c   1.000
_cell.angle_alpha   90.00
_cell.angle_beta   90.00
_cell.angle_gamma   90.00
#
_symmetry.space_group_name_H-M   'P 1'
#
loop_
_entity.id
_entity.type
_entity.pdbx_description
1 polymer ?
#
loop_
_entity_poly.entity_id
_entity_poly.type
_entity_poly.pdbx_seq_one_letter_code
_entity_poly.pdbx_strand_id
1 'polypeptide(L)'
;MRGKRFLLARIREEEERQLALGELARLAETTEAMVREYCEMGLLGEEVREIGPDIRFDEGALFLVRRIEQLRIEYGVSASGAGLVLDLAARVEELEQEIRSLREALGR
;
A
#
# COMPACT_ATOMS: atom_id res chain seq x y z
N MET A 1 7.08 -28.94 -44.28
CA MET A 1 7.40 -28.85 -42.84
C MET A 1 6.51 -27.76 -42.24
N ARG A 2 5.66 -28.12 -41.29
CA ARG A 2 4.54 -27.29 -40.79
C ARG A 2 5.07 -26.46 -39.61
N GLY A 3 5.23 -25.15 -39.81
CA GLY A 3 5.70 -24.22 -38.78
C GLY A 3 4.73 -24.19 -37.61
N LYS A 4 5.20 -24.51 -36.41
CA LYS A 4 4.40 -24.40 -35.18
C LYS A 4 4.28 -22.91 -34.85
N ARG A 5 3.07 -22.36 -34.93
CA ARG A 5 2.70 -21.07 -34.34
C ARG A 5 2.66 -21.27 -32.83
N PHE A 6 3.60 -20.67 -32.11
CA PHE A 6 3.47 -20.51 -30.67
C PHE A 6 2.44 -19.39 -30.43
N LEU A 7 1.30 -19.75 -29.84
CA LEU A 7 0.40 -18.76 -29.28
C LEU A 7 1.11 -18.17 -28.05
N LEU A 8 1.44 -16.88 -28.12
CA LEU A 8 1.88 -16.13 -26.96
C LEU A 8 0.77 -16.24 -25.91
N ALA A 9 1.03 -16.98 -24.83
CA ALA A 9 0.14 -17.01 -23.69
C ALA A 9 0.10 -15.60 -23.11
N ARG A 10 -1.10 -15.02 -23.05
CA ARG A 10 -1.37 -13.74 -22.40
C ARG A 10 -0.86 -13.85 -20.97
N ILE A 11 0.05 -12.96 -20.57
CA ILE A 11 0.44 -12.77 -19.17
C ILE A 11 -0.88 -12.57 -18.41
N ARG A 12 -1.14 -13.42 -17.41
CA ARG A 12 -2.15 -13.12 -16.41
C ARG A 12 -1.64 -11.84 -15.73
N GLU A 13 -2.26 -10.70 -16.01
CA GLU A 13 -2.30 -9.64 -15.01
C GLU A 13 -2.81 -10.35 -13.74
N GLU A 14 -1.94 -10.47 -12.74
CA GLU A 14 -2.40 -10.86 -11.41
C GLU A 14 -3.51 -9.87 -11.08
N GLU A 15 -4.75 -10.32 -11.03
CA GLU A 15 -5.84 -9.51 -10.51
C GLU A 15 -5.45 -9.20 -9.07
N GLU A 16 -4.81 -8.05 -8.85
CA GLU A 16 -4.45 -7.55 -7.53
C GLU A 16 -5.71 -7.65 -6.70
N ARG A 17 -5.63 -8.41 -5.60
CA ARG A 17 -6.81 -8.76 -4.83
C ARG A 17 -7.44 -7.48 -4.29
N GLN A 18 -8.60 -7.16 -4.82
CA GLN A 18 -9.41 -6.02 -4.40
C GLN A 18 -10.28 -6.40 -3.20
N LEU A 19 -10.07 -5.73 -2.08
CA LEU A 19 -10.77 -5.92 -0.81
C LEU A 19 -11.91 -4.90 -0.68
N ALA A 20 -13.07 -5.35 -0.23
CA ALA A 20 -14.11 -4.43 0.24
C ALA A 20 -13.73 -3.87 1.63
N LEU A 21 -14.31 -2.73 2.01
CA LEU A 21 -14.03 -2.07 3.30
C LEU A 21 -14.13 -3.01 4.52
N GLY A 22 -15.22 -3.77 4.62
CA GLY A 22 -15.42 -4.70 5.74
C GLY A 22 -14.42 -5.86 5.74
N GLU A 23 -13.98 -6.30 4.56
CA GLU A 23 -12.93 -7.32 4.44
C GLU A 23 -11.57 -6.78 4.86
N LEU A 24 -11.22 -5.57 4.40
CA LEU A 24 -10.01 -4.86 4.79
C LEU A 24 -9.93 -4.66 6.30
N ALA A 25 -11.00 -4.13 6.92
CA ALA A 25 -11.07 -3.91 8.36
C ALA A 25 -10.88 -5.22 9.14
N ARG A 26 -11.55 -6.30 8.71
CA ARG A 26 -11.42 -7.63 9.33
C ARG A 26 -10.01 -8.18 9.22
N LEU A 27 -9.38 -8.10 8.04
CA LEU A 27 -8.02 -8.60 7.81
C LEU A 27 -6.96 -7.76 8.52
N ALA A 28 -7.21 -6.48 8.70
CA ALA A 28 -6.36 -5.56 9.44
C ALA A 28 -6.62 -5.59 10.97
N GLU A 29 -7.56 -6.42 11.43
CA GLU A 29 -7.94 -6.54 12.84
C GLU A 29 -8.38 -5.19 13.47
N THR A 30 -9.04 -4.36 12.67
CA THR A 30 -9.60 -3.06 13.08
C THR A 30 -11.08 -2.95 12.67
N THR A 31 -11.65 -1.76 12.79
CA THR A 31 -13.06 -1.50 12.45
C THR A 31 -13.19 -0.74 11.12
N GLU A 32 -14.32 -0.90 10.43
CA GLU A 32 -14.61 -0.10 9.23
C GLU A 32 -14.58 1.41 9.51
N ALA A 33 -14.96 1.83 10.72
CA ALA A 33 -14.93 3.23 11.11
C ALA A 33 -13.49 3.79 11.12
N MET A 34 -12.53 3.04 11.66
CA MET A 34 -11.12 3.45 11.65
C MET A 34 -10.57 3.51 10.23
N VAL A 35 -10.88 2.50 9.40
CA VAL A 35 -10.43 2.51 8.00
C VAL A 35 -11.01 3.71 7.25
N ARG A 36 -12.28 4.07 7.48
CA ARG A 36 -12.88 5.29 6.91
C ARG A 36 -12.17 6.55 7.38
N GLU A 37 -11.88 6.67 8.67
CA GLU A 37 -11.12 7.79 9.22
C GLU A 37 -9.75 7.92 8.52
N TYR A 38 -9.03 6.82 8.29
CA TYR A 38 -7.75 6.84 7.58
C TYR A 38 -7.90 7.26 6.10
N CYS A 39 -8.98 6.87 5.44
CA CYS A 39 -9.30 7.34 4.08
C CYS A 39 -9.56 8.85 4.05
N GLU A 40 -10.37 9.36 4.99
CA GLU A 40 -10.68 10.79 5.12
C GLU A 40 -9.42 11.62 5.42
N MET A 41 -8.49 11.07 6.19
CA MET A 41 -7.17 11.66 6.44
C MET A 41 -6.21 11.54 5.24
N GLY A 42 -6.58 10.80 4.18
CA GLY A 42 -5.75 10.58 3.00
C GLY A 42 -4.58 9.61 3.21
N LEU A 43 -4.60 8.80 4.28
CA LEU A 43 -3.49 7.91 4.65
C LEU A 43 -3.43 6.62 3.83
N LEU A 44 -4.48 6.31 3.07
CA LEU A 44 -4.57 5.11 2.23
C LEU A 44 -4.53 5.44 0.73
N GLY A 45 -4.03 6.63 0.37
CA GLY A 45 -3.95 7.11 -1.01
C GLY A 45 -5.00 8.16 -1.36
N GLU A 46 -4.68 9.03 -2.33
CA GLU A 46 -5.54 10.17 -2.70
C GLU A 46 -6.84 9.74 -3.41
N GLU A 47 -6.81 8.63 -4.14
CA GLU A 47 -7.97 8.08 -4.86
C GLU A 47 -9.07 7.55 -3.92
N VAL A 48 -8.74 7.37 -2.65
CA VAL A 48 -9.59 6.73 -1.63
C VAL A 48 -10.35 7.77 -0.79
N ARG A 49 -10.15 9.07 -1.04
CA ARG A 49 -10.78 10.15 -0.25
C ARG A 49 -12.31 10.18 -0.35
N GLU A 50 -12.91 9.61 -1.39
CA GLU A 50 -14.36 9.47 -1.53
C GLU A 50 -14.83 8.03 -1.25
N ILE A 51 -15.40 7.82 -0.06
CA ILE A 51 -15.80 6.48 0.37
C ILE A 51 -17.23 6.15 -0.07
N GLY A 52 -17.35 5.56 -1.26
CA GLY A 52 -18.59 4.95 -1.74
C GLY A 52 -18.77 3.49 -1.30
N PRO A 53 -19.98 2.91 -1.46
CA PRO A 53 -20.22 1.47 -1.22
C PRO A 53 -19.39 0.55 -2.13
N ASP A 54 -18.95 1.08 -3.28
CA ASP A 54 -18.18 0.34 -4.28
C ASP A 54 -16.67 0.52 -4.14
N ILE A 55 -16.19 1.19 -3.09
CA ILE A 55 -14.75 1.36 -2.86
C ILE A 55 -14.05 0.00 -2.75
N ARG A 56 -12.89 -0.12 -3.37
CA ARG A 56 -12.05 -1.30 -3.34
C ARG A 56 -10.63 -0.90 -3.00
N PHE A 57 -9.97 -1.79 -2.25
CA PHE A 57 -8.65 -1.58 -1.70
C PHE A 57 -7.72 -2.69 -2.16
N ASP A 58 -6.50 -2.35 -2.55
CA ASP A 58 -5.47 -3.32 -2.85
C ASP A 58 -4.80 -3.89 -1.57
N GLU A 59 -3.81 -4.74 -1.76
CA GLU A 59 -3.00 -5.27 -0.65
C GLU A 59 -2.12 -4.18 0.01
N GLY A 60 -1.78 -3.13 -0.73
CA GLY A 60 -1.05 -1.97 -0.21
C GLY A 60 -1.83 -1.24 0.88
N ALA A 61 -3.12 -1.04 0.69
CA ALA A 61 -4.00 -0.48 1.71
C ALA A 61 -4.07 -1.36 2.97
N LEU A 62 -4.14 -2.69 2.83
CA LEU A 62 -4.08 -3.62 3.98
C LEU A 62 -2.77 -3.48 4.76
N PHE A 63 -1.65 -3.38 4.05
CA PHE A 63 -0.35 -3.14 4.67
C PHE A 63 -0.34 -1.80 5.44
N LEU A 64 -0.81 -0.72 4.82
CA LEU A 64 -0.84 0.61 5.44
C LEU A 64 -1.72 0.64 6.69
N VAL A 65 -2.94 0.08 6.65
CA VAL A 65 -3.82 0.03 7.83
C VAL A 65 -3.15 -0.70 8.97
N ARG A 66 -2.52 -1.86 8.72
CA ARG A 66 -1.80 -2.62 9.75
C ARG A 66 -0.63 -1.83 10.34
N ARG A 67 0.11 -1.11 9.50
CA ARG A 67 1.23 -0.27 9.96
C ARG A 67 0.77 0.90 10.80
N ILE A 68 -0.33 1.55 10.41
CA ILE A 68 -0.92 2.64 11.18
C ILE A 68 -1.41 2.12 12.54
N GLU A 69 -2.16 1.01 12.58
CA GLU A 69 -2.61 0.42 13.84
C GLU A 69 -1.44 0.01 14.74
N GLN A 70 -0.39 -0.58 14.17
CA GLN A 70 0.82 -0.91 14.92
C GLN A 70 1.44 0.34 15.57
N LEU A 71 1.65 1.42 14.80
CA LEU A 71 2.22 2.67 15.30
C LEU A 71 1.36 3.30 16.40
N ARG A 72 0.03 3.22 16.26
CA ARG A 72 -0.91 3.74 17.25
C ARG A 72 -0.90 2.93 18.55
N ILE A 73 -0.95 1.60 18.44
CA ILE A 73 -1.12 0.69 19.58
C ILE A 73 0.21 0.49 20.32
N GLU A 74 1.30 0.24 19.61
CA GLU A 74 2.59 -0.10 20.22
C GLU A 74 3.38 1.15 20.65
N TYR A 75 3.25 2.26 19.92
CA TYR A 75 4.06 3.46 20.14
C TYR A 75 3.26 4.69 20.56
N GLY A 76 1.92 4.58 20.67
CA GLY A 76 1.06 5.67 21.13
C GLY A 76 0.99 6.87 20.18
N VAL A 77 1.36 6.70 18.91
CA VAL A 77 1.36 7.76 17.90
C VAL A 77 -0.08 8.04 17.46
N SER A 78 -0.43 9.29 17.14
CA SER A 78 -1.73 9.58 16.49
C SER A 78 -1.80 8.98 15.08
N ALA A 79 -3.00 8.83 14.51
CA ALA A 79 -3.15 8.35 13.13
C ALA A 79 -2.41 9.27 12.12
N SER A 80 -2.54 10.58 12.28
CA SER A 80 -1.82 11.58 11.47
C SER A 80 -0.31 11.51 11.66
N GLY A 81 0.16 11.28 12.90
CA GLY A 81 1.58 11.10 13.18
C GLY A 81 2.12 9.80 12.58
N ALA A 82 1.33 8.73 12.59
CA ALA A 82 1.68 7.47 11.94
C ALA A 82 1.81 7.66 10.42
N GLY A 83 0.90 8.42 9.79
CA GLY A 83 1.02 8.84 8.39
C GLY A 83 2.35 9.54 8.11
N LEU A 84 2.68 10.58 8.88
CA LEU A 84 3.95 11.30 8.74
C LEU A 84 5.17 10.38 8.91
N VAL A 85 5.13 9.44 9.87
CA VAL A 85 6.22 8.47 10.07
C VAL A 85 6.40 7.58 8.85
N LEU A 86 5.31 7.11 8.25
CA LEU A 86 5.36 6.27 7.05
C LEU A 86 5.90 7.05 5.84
N ASP A 87 5.47 8.29 5.65
CA ASP A 87 5.98 9.17 4.58
C ASP A 87 7.49 9.41 4.73
N LEU A 88 7.94 9.68 5.94
CA LEU A 88 9.36 9.87 6.24
C LEU A 88 10.17 8.59 6.02
N ALA A 89 9.63 7.43 6.42
CA ALA A 89 10.28 6.14 6.19
C ALA A 89 10.44 5.86 4.69
N ALA A 90 9.38 6.05 3.91
CA ALA A 90 9.42 5.91 2.45
C ALA A 90 10.47 6.85 1.83
N ARG A 91 10.51 8.11 2.29
CA ARG A 91 11.49 9.08 1.80
C ARG A 91 12.92 8.68 2.13
N VAL A 92 13.17 8.09 3.30
CA VAL A 92 14.49 7.56 3.67
C VAL A 92 14.87 6.40 2.76
N GLU A 93 13.96 5.45 2.51
CA GLU A 93 14.21 4.30 1.63
C GLU A 93 14.55 4.74 0.20
N GLU A 94 13.83 5.73 -0.34
CA GLU A 94 14.13 6.34 -1.65
C GLU A 94 15.54 6.93 -1.69
N LEU A 95 15.90 7.72 -0.68
CA LEU A 95 17.22 8.36 -0.60
C LEU A 95 18.34 7.34 -0.46
N GLU A 96 18.14 6.29 0.33
CA GLU A 96 19.11 5.20 0.46
C GLU A 96 19.30 4.46 -0.86
N GLN A 97 18.21 4.24 -1.62
CA GLN A 97 18.27 3.61 -2.93
C GLN A 97 19.03 4.48 -3.94
N GLU A 98 18.78 5.78 -3.95
CA GLU A 98 19.53 6.74 -4.78
C GLU A 98 21.02 6.73 -4.44
N ILE A 99 21.38 6.75 -3.15
CA ILE A 99 22.78 6.65 -2.70
C ILE A 99 23.42 5.34 -3.16
N ARG A 100 22.72 4.21 -3.06
CA ARG A 100 23.22 2.91 -3.55
C ARG A 100 23.51 2.96 -5.05
N SER A 101 22.55 3.42 -5.84
CA SER A 101 22.72 3.54 -7.30
C SER A 101 23.86 4.47 -7.69
N LEU A 102 24.04 5.59 -6.98
CA LEU A 102 25.17 6.51 -7.21
C LEU A 102 26.52 5.86 -6.87
N ARG A 103 26.61 5.12 -5.76
CA ARG A 103 27.83 4.40 -5.37
C ARG A 103 28.22 3.33 -6.39
N GLU A 104 27.24 2.55 -6.85
CA GLU A 104 27.42 1.56 -7.90
C GLU A 104 27.93 2.21 -9.21
N ALA A 105 27.34 3.34 -9.62
CA ALA A 105 27.75 4.07 -10.81
C ALA A 105 29.18 4.66 -10.70
N LEU A 106 29.60 5.03 -9.48
CA LEU A 106 30.95 5.52 -9.18
C LEU A 106 31.99 4.39 -8.99
N GLY A 107 31.59 3.11 -9.09
CA GLY A 107 32.45 1.96 -8.87
C GLY A 107 32.92 1.80 -7.43
N ARG A 108 32.11 2.24 -6.46
CA ARG A 108 32.38 2.15 -5.02
C ARG A 108 31.46 1.16 -4.32
#